data_AF-A0AAJ2GI19-F1
#
_entry.id   AF-A0AAJ2GI19-F1
#
_cell.length_a   1.000
_cell.length_b   1.000
_cell.length_c   1.000
_cell.angle_alpha   90.00
_cell.angle_beta   90.00
_cell.angle_gamma   90.00
#
_symmetry.space_group_name_H-M   'P 1'
#
loop_
_entity.id
_entity.type
_entity.pdbx_description
1 polymer ?
#
loop_
_entity_poly.entity_id
_entity_poly.type
_entity_poly.pdbx_seq_one_letter_code
_entity_poly.pdbx_strand_id
1 'polypeptide(L)' 'MLRVIQAFGGHSAGDSITDSDAVKAILDSDQASFVVAVADPEPEADPEPKPAKAAPAAPTAPSSAS' A
#
# COMPACT_ATOMS: atom_id res chain seq x y z
N MET A 1 10.97 -9.47 -3.14
CA MET A 1 9.70 -9.96 -2.54
C MET A 1 8.76 -10.42 -3.65
N LEU A 2 7.71 -11.17 -3.32
CA LEU A 2 6.63 -11.48 -4.26
C LEU A 2 5.41 -10.62 -3.94
N ARG A 3 4.68 -10.19 -4.97
CA ARG A 3 3.39 -9.53 -4.82
C ARG A 3 2.29 -10.34 -5.46
N VAL A 4 1.22 -10.54 -4.71
CA VAL A 4 0.07 -11.34 -5.13
C VAL A 4 -0.76 -10.52 -6.11
N ILE A 5 -0.96 -11.01 -7.32
CA ILE A 5 -1.79 -10.36 -8.35
C ILE A 5 -3.21 -10.94 -8.39
N GLN A 6 -3.40 -12.15 -7.86
CA GLN A 6 -4.69 -12.83 -7.78
C GLN A 6 -4.78 -13.55 -6.44
N ALA A 7 -5.94 -13.53 -5.78
CA ALA A 7 -6.10 -14.18 -4.48
C ALA A 7 -5.96 -15.71 -4.59
N PHE A 8 -5.17 -16.32 -3.69
CA PHE A 8 -4.96 -17.77 -3.58
C PHE A 8 -4.51 -18.13 -2.17
N GLY A 9 -4.76 -19.36 -1.72
CA GLY A 9 -4.12 -19.90 -0.51
C GLY A 9 -4.28 -19.09 0.78
N GLY A 10 -5.30 -18.23 0.88
CA GLY A 10 -5.47 -17.30 2.00
C GLY A 10 -4.82 -15.92 1.81
N HIS A 11 -4.04 -15.72 0.75
CA HIS A 11 -3.50 -14.43 0.34
C HIS A 11 -4.50 -13.68 -0.54
N SER A 12 -4.61 -12.38 -0.30
CA SER A 12 -5.44 -11.47 -1.11
C SER A 12 -4.63 -10.84 -2.23
N ALA A 13 -5.30 -10.45 -3.32
CA ALA A 13 -4.66 -9.65 -4.37
C ALA A 13 -4.12 -8.33 -3.77
N GLY A 14 -2.87 -8.00 -4.09
CA GLY A 14 -2.13 -6.86 -3.55
C GLY A 14 -1.25 -7.18 -2.34
N ASP A 15 -1.40 -8.37 -1.74
CA ASP A 15 -0.59 -8.83 -0.60
C ASP A 15 0.89 -9.00 -0.97
N SER A 16 1.77 -8.80 0.00
CA SER A 16 3.22 -8.84 -0.21
C SER A 16 3.84 -9.96 0.61
N ILE A 17 4.53 -10.86 -0.08
CA ILE A 17 5.16 -12.06 0.49
C ILE A 17 6.67 -11.82 0.51
N THR A 18 7.19 -11.61 1.71
CA THR A 18 8.61 -11.31 1.97
C THR A 18 9.34 -12.49 2.60
N ASP A 19 8.62 -13.48 3.12
CA ASP A 19 9.21 -14.68 3.72
C ASP A 19 9.87 -15.56 2.66
N SER A 20 11.15 -15.87 2.85
CA SER A 20 11.94 -16.59 1.83
C SER A 20 11.52 -18.05 1.66
N ASP A 21 10.98 -18.68 2.69
CA ASP A 21 10.50 -20.07 2.63
C ASP A 21 9.15 -20.14 1.90
N ALA A 22 8.24 -19.22 2.23
CA ALA A 22 6.97 -19.05 1.53
C ALA A 22 7.17 -18.69 0.06
N VAL A 23 8.10 -17.78 -0.26
CA VAL A 23 8.45 -17.42 -1.64
C VAL A 23 8.90 -18.66 -2.42
N LYS A 24 9.77 -19.49 -1.84
CA LYS A 24 10.21 -20.74 -2.49
C LYS A 24 9.06 -21.72 -2.69
N ALA A 25 8.24 -21.93 -1.68
CA ALA A 25 7.10 -22.85 -1.77
C ALA A 25 6.09 -22.44 -2.85
N ILE A 26 5.84 -21.14 -2.99
CA ILE A 26 4.94 -20.59 -4.02
C ILE A 26 5.53 -20.73 -5.41
N LEU A 27 6.84 -20.43 -5.57
CA LEU A 27 7.53 -20.55 -6.86
C LEU A 27 7.69 -22.00 -7.33
N ASP A 28 7.77 -22.96 -6.41
CA ASP A 28 7.81 -24.39 -6.72
C ASP A 28 6.41 -24.96 -7.05
N SER A 29 5.35 -24.17 -6.87
CA SER A 29 3.96 -24.58 -7.07
C SER A 29 3.28 -23.83 -8.23
N ASP A 30 2.07 -24.27 -8.59
CA ASP A 30 1.23 -23.62 -9.61
C ASP A 30 0.85 -22.17 -9.22
N GLN A 31 0.99 -21.85 -7.93
CA GLN A 31 0.75 -20.53 -7.37
C GLN A 31 1.73 -19.45 -7.87
N ALA A 32 2.87 -19.84 -8.43
CA ALA A 32 3.80 -18.94 -9.10
C ALA A 32 3.11 -18.06 -10.17
N SER A 33 2.02 -18.54 -10.78
CA SER A 33 1.24 -17.81 -11.80
C SER A 33 0.38 -16.69 -11.21
N PHE A 34 0.13 -16.68 -9.90
CA PHE A 34 -0.71 -15.70 -9.21
C PHE A 34 0.10 -14.63 -8.46
N VAL A 35 1.42 -14.66 -8.61
CA VAL A 35 2.35 -13.73 -8.00
C VAL A 35 3.28 -13.15 -9.04
N VAL A 36 3.84 -11.98 -8.74
CA VAL A 36 4.91 -11.37 -9.53
C VAL A 36 6.09 -11.05 -8.63
N ALA A 37 7.30 -11.27 -9.14
CA ALA A 37 8.50 -10.82 -8.47
C ALA A 37 8.58 -9.30 -8.56
N VAL A 38 8.64 -8.65 -7.40
CA VAL A 38 8.81 -7.20 -7.30
C VAL A 38 10.11 -6.95 -6.56
N ALA A 39 10.93 -6.05 -7.10
CA ALA A 39 12.05 -5.49 -6.35
C ALA A 39 11.46 -4.89 -5.07
N ASP A 40 12.10 -5.16 -3.93
CA ASP A 40 11.72 -4.47 -2.69
C ASP A 40 11.76 -2.97 -2.99
N PRO A 41 10.65 -2.22 -2.81
CA PRO A 41 10.73 -0.79 -2.94
C PRO A 41 11.70 -0.36 -1.85
N GLU A 42 12.92 0.04 -2.25
CA GLU A 42 13.66 1.02 -1.47
C GLU A 42 12.62 2.05 -1.03
N PRO A 43 12.48 2.30 0.28
CA PRO A 43 11.38 3.09 0.80
C PRO A 43 11.31 4.35 -0.04
N GLU A 44 10.26 4.45 -0.88
CA GLU A 44 9.99 5.65 -1.64
C GLU A 44 9.92 6.71 -0.55
N ALA A 45 10.93 7.58 -0.55
CA ALA A 45 10.98 8.72 0.33
C ALA A 45 9.60 9.35 0.27
N ASP A 46 8.95 9.36 1.43
CA ASP A 46 7.66 9.97 1.72
C ASP A 46 7.36 11.02 0.66
N PRO A 47 6.30 10.89 -0.16
CA PRO A 47 5.92 11.99 -1.04
C PRO A 47 5.61 13.16 -0.12
N GLU A 48 6.60 14.06 -0.01
CA GLU A 48 6.55 15.31 0.71
C GLU A 48 5.13 15.86 0.52
N PRO A 49 4.36 16.08 1.61
CA PRO A 49 2.95 16.35 1.48
C PRO A 49 2.80 17.62 0.65
N LYS A 50 2.46 17.44 -0.62
CA LYS A 50 2.11 18.52 -1.53
C LYS A 50 1.01 19.28 -0.81
N PRO A 51 1.15 20.59 -0.51
CA PRO A 51 0.11 21.31 0.20
C PRO A 51 -1.10 21.35 -0.73
N ALA A 52 -2.03 20.43 -0.49
CA ALA A 52 -3.33 20.42 -1.12
C ALA A 52 -4.05 21.66 -0.59
N LYS A 53 -4.08 22.68 -1.44
CA LYS A 53 -5.01 23.80 -1.36
C LYS A 53 -6.41 23.26 -1.09
N ALA A 54 -6.86 23.37 0.16
CA ALA A 54 -8.24 23.28 0.58
C ALA A 54 -8.59 24.59 1.31
N ALA A 55 -9.12 25.54 0.55
CA ALA A 55 -10.08 26.49 1.09
C ALA A 55 -11.46 25.80 1.08
N PRO A 56 -12.46 26.19 1.90
CA PRO A 56 -12.44 27.07 3.06
C PRO A 56 -13.08 26.38 4.31
N ALA A 57 -12.33 26.22 5.39
CA ALA A 57 -12.95 25.95 6.69
C ALA A 57 -13.13 27.29 7.40
N ALA A 58 -14.38 27.72 7.55
CA ALA A 58 -14.75 28.85 8.39
C ALA A 58 -14.29 28.61 9.83
N PRO A 59 -13.75 29.64 10.50
CA PRO A 59 -14.09 29.82 11.90
C PRO A 59 -14.40 31.28 12.24
N THR A 60 -15.55 31.47 12.90
CA THR A 60 -15.68 32.35 14.08
C THR A 60 -15.59 33.86 13.87
N ALA A 61 -16.75 34.51 13.75
CA ALA A 61 -16.94 35.84 14.31
C ALA A 61 -17.67 35.70 15.66
N PRO A 62 -17.12 36.21 16.78
CA PRO A 62 -17.86 36.26 18.03
C PRO A 62 -18.98 37.29 17.93
N SER A 63 -20.21 36.83 18.18
CA SER A 63 -21.34 37.69 18.45
C SER A 63 -21.18 38.26 19.87
N SER A 64 -20.75 39.53 20.01
CA SER A 64 -21.04 40.40 21.18
C SER A 64 -20.41 41.80 21.06
N ALA A 65 -21.27 42.82 21.00
CA ALA A 65 -21.15 44.17 21.58
C ALA A 65 -22.48 44.86 21.22
N SER A 66 -23.49 44.86 22.09
CA SER A 66 -23.72 45.73 23.27
C SER A 66 -24.04 47.18 22.90
#